data_AF-A0A433PUY0-F1
#
_entry.id   AF-A0A433PUY0-F1
#
_cell.length_a   1.000
_cell.length_b   1.000
_cell.length_c   1.000
_cell.angle_alpha   90.00
_cell.angle_beta   90.00
_cell.angle_gamma   90.00
#
_symmetry.space_group_name_H-M   'P 1'
#
loop_
_entity.id
_entity.type
_entity.pdbx_description
1 polymer ?
#
loop_
_entity_poly.entity_id
_entity_poly.type
_entity_poly.pdbx_seq_one_letter_code
_entity_poly.pdbx_strand_id
1 'polypeptide(L)'
;MQDLAPKSSHKRPLKPFSVWKNLSSLLPASRRASLIPSHSTQLATALTTEQEGKIETLIHYLLEYIGVRSEHHQVQELLERNDWELKKAIEEVRDLLDADEGLLVAFDREKTMLGAENDEYTSCYIDSLLFAMFVPFSTFEPLLHSSPANLDARRLQTSIRLFINRLRSGKLVTTRTVRQLREDLARCGWNGRDLRSGNFSQEDTSELFLFLTDLFQLPYLPFQIKLFHGADADNDDDRLMTERMVTLSIPAATDVSLSKRTASLESKKPISLEAILVEHFYNNMITGIKRHVATEGTKEESERAKDEGEDDISEKIPLAEESPNHFSEKPPLPTQTATSTAEIAVSAWQVLELLPFYSGTNEQGDRVQQHTREFPDRQMILPLVLKRYAYDAYGKASRIHRDVFVPHEINISKFVSNRDGEVCEVCGNPLRYVMELRSVVCHKGESPNAGHYIAYCSVPGKDDGGSWLKLDDLDTASRVTKFSRLNDTTAVFSEFARNGYMLFYELRAPCTHDAPEEEAAADTDYVMAAKLQALELTGRDGRSYSCSIQ
;
A
#
# COMPACT_ATOMS: atom_id res chain seq x y z
N MET A 1 9.39 62.39 20.28
CA MET A 1 8.09 62.75 20.87
C MET A 1 7.02 62.66 19.79
N GLN A 2 6.38 61.49 19.68
CA GLN A 2 4.98 61.30 19.32
C GLN A 2 4.66 59.81 19.51
N ASP A 3 3.47 59.57 20.04
CA ASP A 3 3.10 58.43 20.87
C ASP A 3 2.88 57.11 20.11
N LEU A 4 3.38 56.01 20.69
CA LEU A 4 3.01 54.64 20.35
C LEU A 4 2.13 54.09 21.47
N ALA A 5 0.82 54.05 21.24
CA ALA A 5 -0.11 53.23 22.01
C ALA A 5 -0.34 51.89 21.28
N PRO A 6 -0.38 50.74 21.98
CA PRO A 6 -0.57 49.44 21.36
C PRO A 6 -2.04 49.18 21.01
N LYS A 7 -2.32 48.84 19.75
CA LYS A 7 -3.65 48.37 19.31
C LYS A 7 -3.91 46.97 19.86
N SER A 8 -4.90 46.84 20.74
CA SER A 8 -5.46 45.56 21.16
C SER A 8 -6.18 44.89 19.97
N SER A 9 -5.66 43.75 19.51
CA SER A 9 -6.38 42.92 18.55
C SER A 9 -7.46 42.11 19.27
N HIS A 10 -8.67 42.66 19.36
CA HIS A 10 -9.85 41.86 19.66
C HIS A 10 -10.04 40.83 18.54
N LYS A 11 -9.62 39.58 18.78
CA LYS A 11 -10.03 38.44 17.96
C LYS A 11 -11.55 38.32 18.08
N ARG A 12 -12.26 38.58 16.97
CA ARG A 12 -13.69 38.27 16.87
C ARG A 12 -13.87 36.76 17.01
N PRO A 13 -14.88 36.27 17.75
CA PRO A 13 -15.18 34.85 17.75
C PRO A 13 -15.60 34.44 16.34
N LEU A 14 -14.87 33.48 15.77
CA LEU A 14 -15.26 32.80 14.55
C LEU A 14 -16.63 32.15 14.79
N LYS A 15 -17.58 32.40 13.90
CA LYS A 15 -18.90 31.75 13.97
C LYS A 15 -18.71 30.24 13.80
N PRO A 16 -19.31 29.38 14.64
CA PRO A 16 -19.18 27.94 14.49
C PRO A 16 -19.92 27.48 13.22
N PHE A 17 -19.19 26.76 12.36
CA PHE A 17 -19.72 26.08 11.18
C PHE A 17 -20.82 25.07 11.58
N SER A 18 -21.79 24.82 10.73
CA SER A 18 -23.04 24.09 11.05
C SER A 18 -22.93 22.56 11.26
N VAL A 19 -21.74 22.03 11.56
CA VAL A 19 -21.47 20.56 11.62
C VAL A 19 -21.78 19.96 13.01
N TRP A 20 -21.80 20.77 14.06
CA TRP A 20 -21.92 20.37 15.47
C TRP A 20 -23.29 19.85 15.94
N LYS A 21 -24.22 19.52 15.03
CA LYS A 21 -25.63 19.38 15.41
C LYS A 21 -25.98 18.11 16.17
N ASN A 22 -25.11 17.12 16.30
CA ASN A 22 -25.44 15.90 17.03
C ASN A 22 -24.20 15.26 17.68
N LEU A 23 -24.15 15.26 19.01
CA LEU A 23 -23.17 14.46 19.74
C LEU A 23 -23.32 12.96 19.41
N SER A 24 -24.48 12.50 18.92
CA SER A 24 -24.70 11.12 18.46
C SER A 24 -23.98 10.74 17.16
N SER A 25 -23.44 11.71 16.39
CA SER A 25 -22.53 11.42 15.28
C SER A 25 -21.06 11.37 15.70
N LEU A 26 -20.71 11.98 16.84
CA LEU A 26 -19.37 12.07 17.39
C LEU A 26 -19.11 10.98 18.45
N LEU A 27 -20.09 10.75 19.33
CA LEU A 27 -20.12 9.64 20.26
C LEU A 27 -20.91 8.50 19.63
N PRO A 28 -20.32 7.30 19.50
CA PRO A 28 -21.03 6.16 18.95
C PRO A 28 -22.28 5.83 19.77
N ALA A 29 -23.38 5.57 19.08
CA ALA A 29 -24.56 4.99 19.70
C ALA A 29 -24.22 3.63 20.30
N SER A 30 -24.30 3.53 21.63
CA SER A 30 -24.17 2.27 22.35
C SER A 30 -25.30 1.34 21.93
N ARG A 31 -25.01 0.33 21.09
CA ARG A 31 -25.83 -0.88 21.07
C ARG A 31 -25.38 -1.71 22.27
N ARG A 32 -26.20 -1.76 23.32
CA ARG A 32 -26.24 -2.94 24.20
C ARG A 32 -26.66 -4.14 23.35
N ALA A 33 -25.71 -4.78 22.69
CA ALA A 33 -25.92 -6.07 22.06
C ALA A 33 -24.65 -6.92 22.24
N SER A 34 -24.86 -8.07 22.90
CA SER A 34 -23.96 -9.23 22.97
C SER A 34 -22.58 -9.03 23.60
N LEU A 35 -22.55 -8.60 24.87
CA LEU A 35 -21.66 -9.26 25.82
C LEU A 35 -22.45 -10.43 26.42
N ILE A 36 -21.87 -11.63 26.39
CA ILE A 36 -22.33 -12.80 27.13
C ILE A 36 -22.64 -12.34 28.57
N PRO A 37 -23.81 -12.65 29.14
CA PRO A 37 -24.12 -12.24 30.51
C PRO A 37 -23.19 -13.00 31.45
N SER A 38 -22.11 -12.36 31.89
CA SER A 38 -21.50 -12.74 33.15
C SER A 38 -22.59 -12.63 34.21
N HIS A 39 -22.90 -13.73 34.88
CA HIS A 39 -23.84 -13.78 35.99
C HIS A 39 -23.36 -12.88 37.13
N SER A 40 -23.63 -11.59 37.00
CA SER A 40 -23.73 -10.61 38.07
C SER A 40 -24.68 -9.55 37.54
N THR A 41 -25.97 -9.74 37.81
CA THR A 41 -26.99 -8.70 37.68
C THR A 41 -26.59 -7.57 38.63
N GLN A 42 -25.75 -6.64 38.17
CA GLN A 42 -25.42 -5.45 38.92
C GLN A 42 -26.70 -4.62 39.01
N LEU A 43 -27.20 -4.43 40.23
CA LEU A 43 -28.15 -3.37 40.53
C LEU A 43 -27.57 -2.07 39.98
N ALA A 44 -28.36 -1.29 39.24
CA ALA A 44 -28.00 0.07 38.90
C ALA A 44 -27.76 0.85 40.21
N THR A 45 -26.50 1.05 40.56
CA THR A 45 -26.11 1.89 41.69
C THR A 45 -26.63 3.30 41.40
N ALA A 46 -27.47 3.83 42.30
CA ALA A 46 -27.94 5.21 42.18
C ALA A 46 -26.74 6.16 42.08
N LEU A 47 -26.81 7.09 41.12
CA LEU A 47 -25.78 8.12 40.96
C LEU A 47 -25.68 8.95 42.23
N THR A 48 -24.46 9.29 42.61
CA THR A 48 -24.22 10.22 43.72
C THR A 48 -24.53 11.66 43.27
N THR A 49 -24.89 12.54 44.22
CA THR A 49 -25.11 13.96 43.93
C THR A 49 -23.89 14.65 43.30
N GLU A 50 -22.67 14.20 43.65
CA GLU A 50 -21.44 14.69 43.02
C GLU A 50 -21.36 14.29 41.53
N GLN A 51 -21.73 13.04 41.22
CA GLN A 51 -21.76 12.53 39.85
C GLN A 51 -22.83 13.24 39.01
N GLU A 52 -24.01 13.49 39.56
CA GLU A 52 -25.06 14.30 38.92
C GLU A 52 -24.57 15.72 38.63
N GLY A 53 -23.92 16.37 39.61
CA GLY A 53 -23.32 17.69 39.41
C GLY A 53 -22.24 17.73 38.33
N LYS A 54 -21.43 16.67 38.20
CA LYS A 54 -20.45 16.54 37.10
C LYS A 54 -21.11 16.39 35.74
N ILE A 55 -22.21 15.64 35.64
CA ILE A 55 -22.99 15.50 34.41
C ILE A 55 -23.55 16.86 33.99
N GLU A 56 -24.20 17.58 34.90
CA GLU A 56 -24.75 18.92 34.62
C GLU A 56 -23.65 19.90 34.17
N THR A 57 -22.51 19.88 34.87
CA THR A 57 -21.35 20.73 34.52
C THR A 57 -20.85 20.44 33.11
N LEU A 58 -20.73 19.16 32.73
CA LEU A 58 -20.23 18.78 31.41
C LEU A 58 -21.28 19.06 30.31
N ILE A 59 -22.57 18.87 30.58
CA ILE A 59 -23.66 19.29 29.67
C ILE A 59 -23.58 20.80 29.42
N HIS A 60 -23.42 21.60 30.47
CA HIS A 60 -23.30 23.05 30.35
C HIS A 60 -22.07 23.44 29.53
N TYR A 61 -20.93 22.80 29.80
CA TYR A 61 -19.69 23.03 29.04
C TYR A 61 -19.87 22.73 27.54
N LEU A 62 -20.46 21.57 27.20
CA LEU A 62 -20.73 21.17 25.83
C LEU A 62 -21.69 22.15 25.13
N LEU A 63 -22.69 22.66 25.83
CA LEU A 63 -23.65 23.61 25.25
C LEU A 63 -23.04 25.00 25.07
N GLU A 64 -22.33 25.52 26.06
CA GLU A 64 -21.85 26.91 26.10
C GLU A 64 -20.58 27.12 25.26
N TYR A 65 -19.59 26.23 25.40
CA TYR A 65 -18.28 26.42 24.76
C TYR A 65 -18.19 25.72 23.40
N ILE A 66 -18.93 24.62 23.23
CA ILE A 66 -18.86 23.77 22.04
C ILE A 66 -20.13 23.93 21.18
N GLY A 67 -21.25 24.37 21.77
CA GLY A 67 -22.51 24.57 21.05
C GLY A 67 -23.31 23.29 20.80
N VAL A 68 -23.00 22.19 21.50
CA VAL A 68 -23.64 20.89 21.30
C VAL A 68 -24.64 20.59 22.39
N ARG A 69 -25.87 20.23 21.99
CA ARG A 69 -26.87 19.67 22.89
C ARG A 69 -26.60 18.18 23.06
N SER A 70 -26.37 17.78 24.31
CA SER A 70 -26.00 16.42 24.67
C SER A 70 -27.06 15.80 25.56
N GLU A 71 -27.35 14.52 25.37
CA GLU A 71 -28.28 13.80 26.24
C GLU A 71 -27.59 13.39 27.55
N HIS A 72 -28.36 13.35 28.63
CA HIS A 72 -27.84 12.98 29.96
C HIS A 72 -27.10 11.64 29.95
N HIS A 73 -27.64 10.62 29.25
CA HIS A 73 -27.02 9.30 29.19
C HIS A 73 -25.65 9.32 28.50
N GLN A 74 -25.49 10.12 27.44
CA GLN A 74 -24.23 10.20 26.67
C GLN A 74 -23.11 10.83 27.50
N VAL A 75 -23.46 11.86 28.28
CA VAL A 75 -22.53 12.56 29.17
C VAL A 75 -22.19 11.68 30.37
N GLN A 76 -23.17 10.96 30.90
CA GLN A 76 -22.93 9.95 31.93
C GLN A 76 -21.95 8.87 31.44
N GLU A 77 -22.18 8.26 30.27
CA GLU A 77 -21.24 7.26 29.70
C GLU A 77 -19.84 7.84 29.42
N LEU A 78 -19.76 9.13 29.06
CA LEU A 78 -18.49 9.84 28.89
C LEU A 78 -17.76 10.05 30.22
N LEU A 79 -18.47 10.34 31.30
CA LEU A 79 -17.87 10.48 32.62
C LEU A 79 -17.50 9.12 33.21
N GLU A 80 -18.37 8.12 33.09
CA GLU A 80 -18.11 6.75 33.56
C GLU A 80 -16.85 6.16 32.93
N ARG A 81 -16.66 6.32 31.61
CA ARG A 81 -15.45 5.81 30.93
C ARG A 81 -14.17 6.56 31.28
N ASN A 82 -14.28 7.75 31.87
CA ASN A 82 -13.16 8.60 32.30
C ASN A 82 -13.04 8.62 33.83
N ASP A 83 -13.48 7.56 34.52
CA ASP A 83 -13.41 7.42 35.98
C ASP A 83 -14.06 8.59 36.74
N TRP A 84 -15.10 9.19 36.16
CA TRP A 84 -15.76 10.40 36.66
C TRP A 84 -14.83 11.61 36.85
N GLU A 85 -13.71 11.65 36.13
CA GLU A 85 -12.80 12.78 36.06
C GLU A 85 -13.22 13.75 34.94
N LEU A 86 -13.78 14.89 35.32
CA LEU A 86 -14.25 15.91 34.39
C LEU A 86 -13.15 16.40 33.43
N LYS A 87 -11.92 16.53 33.90
CA LYS A 87 -10.79 16.99 33.09
C LYS A 87 -10.48 16.01 31.96
N LYS A 88 -10.39 14.71 32.24
CA LYS A 88 -10.15 13.65 31.24
C LYS A 88 -11.30 13.60 30.23
N ALA A 89 -12.54 13.70 30.69
CA ALA A 89 -13.71 13.72 29.81
C ALA A 89 -13.70 14.93 28.85
N ILE A 90 -13.35 16.12 29.34
CA ILE A 90 -13.19 17.33 28.50
C ILE A 90 -12.04 17.16 27.49
N GLU A 91 -10.91 16.58 27.92
CA GLU A 91 -9.78 16.29 27.04
C GLU A 91 -10.15 15.29 25.93
N GLU A 92 -10.90 14.22 26.24
CA GLU A 92 -11.38 13.26 25.24
C GLU A 92 -12.34 13.91 24.25
N VAL A 93 -13.26 14.76 24.72
CA VAL A 93 -14.12 15.54 23.84
C VAL A 93 -13.27 16.38 22.91
N ARG A 94 -12.32 17.16 23.45
CA ARG A 94 -11.44 18.00 22.62
C ARG A 94 -10.68 17.19 21.57
N ASP A 95 -10.09 16.05 21.94
CA ASP A 95 -9.36 15.21 20.99
C ASP A 95 -10.26 14.76 19.83
N LEU A 96 -11.51 14.41 20.13
CA LEU A 96 -12.51 14.02 19.13
C LEU A 96 -12.94 15.20 18.24
N LEU A 97 -13.02 16.41 18.79
CA LEU A 97 -13.35 17.61 18.03
C LEU A 97 -12.22 18.02 17.09
N ASP A 98 -10.99 18.04 17.59
CA ASP A 98 -9.81 18.30 16.75
C ASP A 98 -9.77 17.26 15.60
N ALA A 99 -10.03 15.99 15.94
CA ALA A 99 -10.15 14.91 14.98
C ALA A 99 -11.42 14.93 14.13
N ASP A 100 -12.43 15.76 14.37
CA ASP A 100 -13.58 15.95 13.47
C ASP A 100 -13.31 17.13 12.52
N GLU A 101 -12.76 18.23 13.04
CA GLU A 101 -12.49 19.48 12.32
C GLU A 101 -11.48 19.39 11.17
N GLY A 102 -10.63 18.38 11.18
CA GLY A 102 -9.64 18.14 10.12
C GLY A 102 -8.22 18.07 10.65
N LEU A 103 -8.03 18.23 11.96
CA LEU A 103 -6.72 18.50 12.54
C LEU A 103 -5.95 17.21 12.73
N LEU A 104 -4.72 17.22 12.25
CA LEU A 104 -3.71 16.22 12.54
C LEU A 104 -2.62 16.85 13.39
N VAL A 105 -2.32 16.23 14.53
CA VAL A 105 -1.21 16.63 15.39
C VAL A 105 0.08 16.32 14.63
N ALA A 106 1.00 17.28 14.56
CA ALA A 106 2.30 17.06 13.94
C ALA A 106 3.12 16.02 14.71
N PHE A 107 3.92 15.23 14.00
CA PHE A 107 4.82 14.27 14.65
C PHE A 107 5.94 14.99 15.39
N ASP A 108 6.10 14.68 16.67
CA ASP A 108 7.18 15.17 17.53
C ASP A 108 8.10 14.01 17.92
N ARG A 109 9.37 14.11 17.50
CA ARG A 109 10.41 13.07 17.68
C ARG A 109 10.84 12.88 19.13
N GLU A 110 10.66 13.92 19.96
CA GLU A 110 11.00 13.90 21.37
C GLU A 110 9.84 13.38 22.24
N LYS A 111 8.65 13.26 21.63
CA LYS A 111 7.46 12.77 22.31
C LYS A 111 7.50 11.25 22.44
N THR A 112 7.49 10.76 23.67
CA THR A 112 7.26 9.33 23.94
C THR A 112 5.82 8.96 23.60
N MET A 113 5.65 7.96 22.74
CA MET A 113 4.34 7.41 22.39
C MET A 113 4.00 6.19 23.25
N LEU A 114 2.74 6.08 23.66
CA LEU A 114 2.27 4.95 24.48
C LEU A 114 1.76 3.77 23.65
N GLY A 115 1.55 3.96 22.34
CA GLY A 115 1.04 2.94 21.43
C GLY A 115 -0.48 2.76 21.48
N ALA A 116 -0.93 1.61 20.99
CA ALA A 116 -2.34 1.22 20.93
C ALA A 116 -2.60 -0.09 21.67
N GLU A 117 -3.73 -0.18 22.36
CA GLU A 117 -4.19 -1.41 22.98
C GLU A 117 -4.92 -2.28 21.95
N ASN A 118 -4.47 -3.52 21.82
CA ASN A 118 -5.14 -4.48 20.97
C ASN A 118 -6.57 -4.78 21.47
N ASP A 119 -7.56 -4.55 20.61
CA ASP A 119 -8.94 -5.01 20.77
C ASP A 119 -9.09 -6.49 20.36
N GLU A 120 -9.54 -7.30 21.32
CA GLU A 120 -9.87 -8.72 21.17
C GLU A 120 -8.74 -9.63 20.65
N TYR A 121 -7.48 -9.20 20.76
CA TYR A 121 -6.31 -9.90 20.20
C TYR A 121 -6.35 -10.05 18.67
N THR A 122 -7.14 -9.24 17.97
CA THR A 122 -7.36 -9.37 16.51
C THR A 122 -7.19 -8.07 15.75
N SER A 123 -6.86 -6.95 16.40
CA SER A 123 -6.77 -5.62 15.77
C SER A 123 -5.36 -5.22 15.29
N CYS A 124 -4.33 -6.04 15.55
CA CYS A 124 -2.93 -5.69 15.28
C CYS A 124 -2.65 -5.30 13.82
N TYR A 125 -3.41 -5.82 12.85
CA TYR A 125 -3.31 -5.47 11.43
C TYR A 125 -3.72 -4.01 11.16
N ILE A 126 -4.69 -3.48 11.92
CA ILE A 126 -5.11 -2.08 11.86
C ILE A 126 -4.06 -1.20 12.53
N ASP A 127 -3.70 -1.56 13.76
CA ASP A 127 -2.79 -0.78 14.60
C ASP A 127 -1.42 -0.62 13.91
N SER A 128 -0.89 -1.72 13.38
CA SER A 128 0.38 -1.73 12.64
C SER A 128 0.30 -0.95 11.33
N LEU A 129 -0.80 -1.08 10.56
CA LEU A 129 -0.94 -0.36 9.30
C LEU A 129 -1.01 1.16 9.53
N LEU A 130 -1.87 1.61 10.44
CA LEU A 130 -2.02 3.03 10.74
C LEU A 130 -0.74 3.61 11.31
N PHE A 131 -0.02 2.85 12.14
CA PHE A 131 1.29 3.24 12.64
C PHE A 131 2.31 3.41 11.49
N ALA A 132 2.37 2.44 10.57
CA ALA A 132 3.28 2.43 9.42
C ALA A 132 2.99 3.56 8.42
N MET A 133 1.71 3.87 8.19
CA MET A 133 1.29 4.90 7.23
C MET A 133 1.45 6.31 7.79
N PHE A 134 1.10 6.55 9.05
CA PHE A 134 0.84 7.91 9.52
C PHE A 134 1.73 8.39 10.65
N VAL A 135 2.60 7.59 11.28
CA VAL A 135 3.28 8.10 12.49
C VAL A 135 4.32 9.18 12.17
N PRO A 136 5.42 8.92 11.44
CA PRO A 136 6.38 9.97 11.12
C PRO A 136 6.24 10.55 9.71
N PHE A 137 5.31 10.05 8.88
CA PHE A 137 5.20 10.43 7.47
C PHE A 137 3.94 11.25 7.20
N SER A 138 4.09 12.32 6.42
CA SER A 138 2.99 13.16 5.97
C SER A 138 2.42 12.74 4.60
N THR A 139 3.08 11.83 3.87
CA THR A 139 2.72 11.49 2.49
C THR A 139 1.33 10.86 2.37
N PHE A 140 0.83 10.21 3.43
CA PHE A 140 -0.53 9.68 3.48
C PHE A 140 -1.54 10.65 4.10
N GLU A 141 -1.13 11.75 4.73
CA GLU A 141 -2.03 12.70 5.38
C GLU A 141 -3.11 13.31 4.47
N PRO A 142 -2.86 13.55 3.16
CA PRO A 142 -3.92 13.99 2.25
C PRO A 142 -5.14 13.05 2.23
N LEU A 143 -4.97 11.76 2.53
CA LEU A 143 -6.10 10.81 2.65
C LEU A 143 -7.06 11.17 3.80
N LEU A 144 -6.57 11.90 4.81
CA LEU A 144 -7.33 12.27 6.01
C LEU A 144 -7.79 13.74 5.99
N HIS A 145 -7.27 14.54 5.05
CA HIS A 145 -7.71 15.92 4.83
C HIS A 145 -8.79 16.03 3.76
N SER A 146 -8.94 15.02 2.89
CA SER A 146 -10.06 14.97 1.97
C SER A 146 -11.39 14.82 2.69
N SER A 147 -12.45 15.38 2.11
CA SER A 147 -13.81 15.23 2.60
C SER A 147 -14.62 14.32 1.68
N PRO A 148 -14.68 13.00 1.95
CA PRO A 148 -15.49 12.08 1.18
C PRO A 148 -16.96 12.45 1.30
N ALA A 149 -17.72 12.24 0.22
CA ALA A 149 -19.15 12.54 0.19
C ALA A 149 -19.92 11.65 1.20
N ASN A 150 -19.49 10.40 1.36
CA ASN A 150 -20.11 9.42 2.25
C ASN A 150 -19.91 9.83 3.73
N LEU A 151 -21.00 9.86 4.50
CA LEU A 151 -20.98 10.15 5.94
C LEU A 151 -20.22 9.09 6.75
N ASP A 152 -20.33 7.82 6.39
CA ASP A 152 -19.62 6.75 7.11
C ASP A 152 -18.12 6.80 6.83
N ALA A 153 -17.73 7.13 5.59
CA ALA A 153 -16.32 7.38 5.25
C ALA A 153 -15.74 8.57 6.03
N ARG A 154 -16.49 9.66 6.20
CA ARG A 154 -16.07 10.81 7.02
C ARG A 154 -15.91 10.43 8.49
N ARG A 155 -16.84 9.64 9.04
CA ARG A 155 -16.71 9.11 10.40
C ARG A 155 -15.46 8.25 10.56
N LEU A 156 -15.19 7.38 9.60
CA LEU A 156 -13.98 6.56 9.61
C LEU A 156 -12.71 7.43 9.55
N GLN A 157 -12.66 8.48 8.73
CA GLN A 157 -11.54 9.42 8.75
C GLN A 157 -11.39 10.12 10.11
N THR A 158 -12.50 10.54 10.75
CA THR A 158 -12.47 11.10 12.11
C THR A 158 -11.88 10.11 13.11
N SER A 159 -12.28 8.84 13.05
CA SER A 159 -11.74 7.77 13.90
C SER A 159 -10.25 7.50 13.65
N ILE A 160 -9.81 7.51 12.39
CA ILE A 160 -8.38 7.38 12.03
C ILE A 160 -7.58 8.59 12.52
N ARG A 161 -8.09 9.82 12.33
CA ARG A 161 -7.45 11.05 12.84
C ARG A 161 -7.33 11.03 14.36
N LEU A 162 -8.37 10.59 15.07
CA LEU A 162 -8.34 10.45 16.53
C LEU A 162 -7.27 9.44 16.97
N PHE A 163 -7.20 8.28 16.30
CA PHE A 163 -6.17 7.27 16.54
C PHE A 163 -4.75 7.86 16.40
N ILE A 164 -4.49 8.53 15.28
CA ILE A 164 -3.17 9.12 14.97
C ILE A 164 -2.84 10.28 15.92
N ASN A 165 -3.80 11.16 16.20
CA ASN A 165 -3.62 12.30 17.09
C ASN A 165 -3.27 11.86 18.51
N ARG A 166 -3.91 10.79 19.01
CA ARG A 166 -3.56 10.23 20.32
C ARG A 166 -2.13 9.69 20.30
N LEU A 167 -1.75 8.89 19.30
CA LEU A 167 -0.37 8.40 19.16
C LEU A 167 0.64 9.54 19.16
N ARG A 168 0.52 10.48 18.22
CA ARG A 168 1.46 11.61 18.06
C ARG A 168 1.47 12.57 19.26
N SER A 169 0.36 12.64 20.03
CA SER A 169 0.29 13.41 21.27
C SER A 169 0.86 12.69 22.49
N GLY A 170 1.39 11.47 22.34
CA GLY A 170 1.89 10.65 23.44
C GLY A 170 0.78 10.09 24.34
N LYS A 171 -0.46 10.06 23.86
CA LYS A 171 -1.61 9.49 24.56
C LYS A 171 -1.80 8.03 24.12
N LEU A 172 -2.25 7.18 25.05
CA LEU A 172 -2.60 5.80 24.73
C LEU A 172 -3.85 5.78 23.85
N VAL A 173 -3.80 5.02 22.75
CA VAL A 173 -5.01 4.63 22.02
C VAL A 173 -5.61 3.45 22.75
N THR A 174 -6.77 3.65 23.37
CA THR A 174 -7.39 2.61 24.18
C THR A 174 -8.13 1.58 23.32
N THR A 175 -8.38 0.40 23.87
CA THR A 175 -9.17 -0.66 23.22
C THR A 175 -10.53 -0.13 22.76
N ARG A 176 -11.12 0.82 23.49
CA ARG A 176 -12.38 1.48 23.09
C ARG A 176 -12.23 2.29 21.80
N THR A 177 -11.16 3.07 21.67
CA THR A 177 -10.88 3.84 20.45
C THR A 177 -10.65 2.90 19.27
N VAL A 178 -9.88 1.82 19.46
CA VAL A 178 -9.66 0.79 18.43
C VAL A 178 -10.97 0.11 18.05
N ARG A 179 -11.79 -0.29 19.02
CA ARG A 179 -13.12 -0.88 18.77
C ARG A 179 -14.02 0.05 17.98
N GLN A 180 -14.05 1.34 18.32
CA GLN A 180 -14.85 2.31 17.58
C GLN A 180 -14.37 2.45 16.13
N LEU A 181 -13.06 2.48 15.92
CA LEU A 181 -12.47 2.46 14.58
C LEU A 181 -12.90 1.22 13.79
N ARG A 182 -12.94 0.04 14.41
CA ARG A 182 -13.43 -1.21 13.78
C ARG A 182 -14.91 -1.17 13.44
N GLU A 183 -15.74 -0.55 14.27
CA GLU A 183 -17.15 -0.32 13.96
C GLU A 183 -17.33 0.58 12.73
N ASP A 184 -16.55 1.66 12.63
CA ASP A 184 -16.61 2.57 11.49
C ASP A 184 -16.05 1.94 10.21
N LEU A 185 -15.03 1.08 10.32
CA LEU A 185 -14.56 0.22 9.21
C LEU A 185 -15.70 -0.68 8.71
N ALA A 186 -16.38 -1.40 9.61
CA ALA A 186 -17.47 -2.29 9.24
C ALA A 186 -18.64 -1.56 8.57
N ARG A 187 -18.96 -0.34 9.02
CA ARG A 187 -19.98 0.52 8.38
C ARG A 187 -19.59 0.95 6.97
N CYS A 188 -18.29 1.08 6.69
CA CYS A 188 -17.78 1.36 5.36
C CYS A 188 -17.71 0.11 4.46
N GLY A 189 -18.13 -1.06 4.95
CA GLY A 189 -18.13 -2.32 4.19
C GLY A 189 -16.91 -3.21 4.41
N TRP A 190 -16.05 -2.90 5.39
CA TRP A 190 -14.94 -3.79 5.75
C TRP A 190 -15.47 -5.08 6.41
N ASN A 191 -15.11 -6.23 5.85
CA ASN A 191 -15.58 -7.54 6.29
C ASN A 191 -14.74 -8.12 7.46
N GLY A 192 -14.41 -7.31 8.46
CA GLY A 192 -13.59 -7.73 9.61
C GLY A 192 -14.36 -8.41 10.75
N ARG A 193 -15.57 -8.94 10.49
CA ARG A 193 -16.41 -9.62 11.50
C ARG A 193 -16.75 -11.02 11.05
N ASP A 194 -16.55 -11.99 11.95
CA ASP A 194 -17.03 -13.34 11.72
C ASP A 194 -18.56 -13.37 11.80
N LEU A 195 -19.21 -13.80 10.71
CA LEU A 195 -20.65 -13.78 10.56
C LEU A 195 -21.41 -14.65 11.59
N ARG A 196 -20.73 -15.63 12.21
CA ARG A 196 -21.37 -16.55 13.16
C ARG A 196 -21.29 -16.03 14.59
N SER A 197 -20.13 -15.54 15.00
CA SER A 197 -19.87 -15.05 16.35
C SER A 197 -20.22 -13.57 16.53
N GLY A 198 -20.18 -12.78 15.45
CA GLY A 198 -20.30 -11.32 15.50
C GLY A 198 -19.05 -10.61 16.03
N ASN A 199 -18.05 -11.36 16.48
CA ASN A 199 -16.78 -10.85 16.97
C ASN A 199 -15.91 -10.37 15.80
N PHE A 200 -15.01 -9.44 16.10
CA PHE A 200 -14.08 -8.99 15.08
C PHE A 200 -12.95 -10.00 14.88
N SER A 201 -12.73 -10.38 13.62
CA SER A 201 -11.66 -11.27 13.20
C SER A 201 -10.37 -10.51 12.90
N GLN A 202 -9.27 -11.25 12.89
CA GLN A 202 -7.99 -10.76 12.38
C GLN A 202 -7.99 -10.91 10.86
N GLU A 203 -7.51 -9.88 10.17
CA GLU A 203 -7.53 -9.80 8.71
C GLU A 203 -6.13 -9.48 8.15
N ASP A 204 -6.03 -9.43 6.82
CA ASP A 204 -4.81 -9.07 6.12
C ASP A 204 -4.59 -7.55 6.09
N THR A 205 -3.37 -7.14 6.46
CA THR A 205 -2.99 -5.71 6.45
C THR A 205 -3.00 -5.11 5.04
N SER A 206 -2.61 -5.88 4.02
CA SER A 206 -2.59 -5.41 2.63
C SER A 206 -3.99 -5.21 2.05
N GLU A 207 -4.94 -6.06 2.42
CA GLU A 207 -6.34 -5.88 2.06
C GLU A 207 -6.95 -4.65 2.74
N LEU A 208 -6.63 -4.42 4.02
CA LEU A 208 -7.05 -3.20 4.72
C LEU A 208 -6.46 -1.95 4.05
N PHE A 209 -5.20 -2.00 3.63
CA PHE A 209 -4.57 -0.91 2.89
C PHE A 209 -5.31 -0.62 1.59
N LEU A 210 -5.61 -1.63 0.78
CA LEU A 210 -6.39 -1.45 -0.46
C LEU A 210 -7.78 -0.89 -0.18
N PHE A 211 -8.46 -1.39 0.84
CA PHE A 211 -9.77 -0.90 1.25
C PHE A 211 -9.73 0.59 1.63
N LEU A 212 -8.79 1.00 2.49
CA LEU A 212 -8.68 2.39 2.93
C LEU A 212 -8.27 3.32 1.77
N THR A 213 -7.32 2.88 0.94
CA THR A 213 -6.82 3.68 -0.18
C THR A 213 -7.83 3.78 -1.32
N ASP A 214 -8.69 2.78 -1.51
CA ASP A 214 -9.82 2.91 -2.41
C ASP A 214 -10.91 3.83 -1.83
N LEU A 215 -11.28 3.63 -0.57
CA LEU A 215 -12.31 4.43 0.09
C LEU A 215 -11.96 5.93 0.16
N PHE A 216 -10.70 6.24 0.43
CA PHE A 216 -10.18 7.61 0.47
C PHE A 216 -9.53 8.06 -0.83
N GLN A 217 -9.65 7.26 -1.89
CA GLN A 217 -9.33 7.63 -3.26
C GLN A 217 -7.87 8.04 -3.45
N LEU A 218 -6.93 7.28 -2.86
CA LEU A 218 -5.50 7.42 -3.11
C LEU A 218 -5.25 7.36 -4.63
N PRO A 219 -4.49 8.31 -5.19
CA PRO A 219 -4.06 8.25 -6.58
C PRO A 219 -3.29 6.98 -6.91
N TYR A 220 -3.31 6.59 -8.18
CA TYR A 220 -2.68 5.36 -8.64
C TYR A 220 -1.20 5.56 -8.97
N LEU A 221 -0.45 4.47 -8.89
CA LEU A 221 0.91 4.30 -9.37
C LEU A 221 0.84 3.79 -10.81
N PRO A 222 1.26 4.59 -11.81
CA PRO A 222 1.22 4.16 -13.20
C PRO A 222 2.45 3.35 -13.56
N PHE A 223 2.22 2.20 -14.18
CA PHE A 223 3.23 1.33 -14.77
C PHE A 223 3.01 1.24 -16.27
N GLN A 224 4.09 1.38 -17.01
CA GLN A 224 4.09 1.09 -18.43
C GLN A 224 4.49 -0.36 -18.66
N ILE A 225 3.64 -1.06 -19.41
CA ILE A 225 3.83 -2.43 -19.86
C ILE A 225 4.39 -2.40 -21.28
N LYS A 226 5.46 -3.16 -21.51
CA LYS A 226 5.99 -3.48 -22.85
C LYS A 226 6.01 -4.98 -23.06
N LEU A 227 5.42 -5.45 -24.15
CA LEU A 227 5.41 -6.85 -24.54
C LEU A 227 6.40 -7.11 -25.68
N PHE A 228 7.24 -8.11 -25.52
CA PHE A 228 8.19 -8.55 -26.54
C PHE A 228 7.85 -9.98 -26.98
N HIS A 229 7.51 -10.15 -28.26
CA HIS A 229 7.19 -11.45 -28.86
C HIS A 229 7.63 -11.54 -30.31
N GLY A 230 7.66 -12.76 -30.87
CA GLY A 230 8.03 -13.01 -32.26
C GLY A 230 6.94 -12.78 -33.31
N ALA A 231 5.77 -12.26 -32.92
CA ALA A 231 4.69 -11.90 -33.84
C ALA A 231 4.82 -10.46 -34.36
N ASP A 232 3.93 -10.07 -35.29
CA ASP A 232 3.87 -8.71 -35.82
C ASP A 232 3.56 -7.72 -34.69
N ALA A 233 4.16 -6.52 -34.75
CA ALA A 233 3.95 -5.48 -33.74
C ALA A 233 2.47 -5.07 -33.67
N ASP A 234 1.95 -4.97 -32.46
CA ASP A 234 0.57 -4.57 -32.17
C ASP A 234 0.57 -3.27 -31.35
N ASN A 235 -0.46 -2.42 -31.55
CA ASN A 235 -0.65 -1.23 -30.72
C ASN A 235 -0.85 -1.59 -29.23
N ASP A 236 -1.31 -2.81 -28.98
CA ASP A 236 -1.54 -3.36 -27.65
C ASP A 236 -0.27 -3.91 -26.97
N ASP A 237 0.90 -3.81 -27.60
CA ASP A 237 2.16 -4.23 -27.00
C ASP A 237 2.72 -3.21 -26.00
N ASP A 238 2.29 -1.94 -26.12
CA ASP A 238 2.55 -0.86 -25.17
C ASP A 238 1.25 -0.49 -24.45
N ARG A 239 1.17 -0.76 -23.15
CA ARG A 239 -0.04 -0.46 -22.34
C ARG A 239 0.31 0.27 -21.05
N LEU A 240 -0.68 0.99 -20.51
CA LEU A 240 -0.61 1.54 -19.16
C LEU A 240 -1.40 0.62 -18.22
N MET A 241 -0.83 0.35 -17.07
CA MET A 241 -1.47 -0.32 -15.94
C MET A 241 -1.35 0.59 -14.74
N THR A 242 -2.33 0.59 -13.87
CA THR A 242 -2.29 1.38 -12.65
C THR A 242 -2.52 0.51 -11.43
N GLU A 243 -1.74 0.74 -10.39
CA GLU A 243 -1.76 -0.05 -9.15
C GLU A 243 -1.73 0.90 -7.94
N ARG A 244 -2.11 0.43 -6.75
CA ARG A 244 -1.85 1.19 -5.49
C ARG A 244 -0.76 0.55 -4.64
N MET A 245 -0.38 -0.68 -4.97
CA MET A 245 0.63 -1.47 -4.29
C MET A 245 1.19 -2.52 -5.24
N VAL A 246 2.44 -2.92 -5.05
CA VAL A 246 3.07 -3.97 -5.84
C VAL A 246 3.17 -5.25 -5.01
N THR A 247 2.64 -6.35 -5.52
CA THR A 247 2.74 -7.66 -4.86
C THR A 247 3.91 -8.48 -5.42
N LEU A 248 4.85 -8.81 -4.56
CA LEU A 248 6.11 -9.45 -4.91
C LEU A 248 6.12 -10.90 -4.46
N SER A 249 6.27 -11.81 -5.42
CA SER A 249 6.42 -13.23 -5.16
C SER A 249 7.81 -13.53 -4.61
N ILE A 250 7.89 -14.28 -3.51
CA ILE A 250 9.16 -14.80 -3.01
C ILE A 250 9.39 -16.17 -3.67
N PRO A 251 10.43 -16.36 -4.49
CA PRO A 251 10.66 -17.65 -5.15
C PRO A 251 10.89 -18.77 -4.14
N ALA A 252 10.06 -19.80 -4.22
CA ALA A 252 10.11 -20.96 -3.32
C ALA A 252 11.02 -22.07 -3.88
N ALA A 253 11.36 -23.06 -3.05
CA ALA A 253 12.16 -24.22 -3.44
C ALA A 253 11.62 -24.98 -4.66
N THR A 254 10.31 -24.94 -4.83
CA THR A 254 9.56 -25.71 -5.83
C THR A 254 9.63 -25.12 -7.23
N ASP A 255 9.99 -23.84 -7.35
CA ASP A 255 9.94 -23.12 -8.63
C ASP A 255 11.20 -23.33 -9.47
N VAL A 256 12.26 -23.88 -8.86
CA VAL A 256 13.51 -24.16 -9.56
C VAL A 256 13.47 -25.59 -10.08
N SER A 257 13.61 -25.77 -11.40
CA SER A 257 13.64 -27.06 -12.11
C SER A 257 14.86 -27.95 -11.78
N LEU A 258 15.46 -27.73 -10.63
CA LEU A 258 16.63 -28.42 -10.13
C LEU A 258 16.25 -29.65 -9.30
N SER A 259 17.19 -30.59 -9.20
CA SER A 259 17.03 -31.81 -8.40
C SER A 259 16.54 -31.48 -6.96
N LYS A 260 15.65 -32.31 -6.40
CA LYS A 260 15.07 -32.12 -5.05
C LYS A 260 16.09 -31.79 -3.93
N ARG A 261 17.35 -32.22 -4.07
CA ARG A 261 18.42 -31.93 -3.10
C ARG A 261 18.99 -30.51 -3.21
N THR A 262 19.19 -30.00 -4.43
CA THR A 262 19.74 -28.66 -4.66
C THR A 262 18.70 -27.58 -4.45
N ALA A 263 17.45 -27.85 -4.85
CA ALA A 263 16.29 -26.98 -4.62
C ALA A 263 16.06 -26.66 -3.12
N SER A 264 16.26 -27.64 -2.24
CA SER A 264 16.10 -27.45 -0.79
C SER A 264 17.23 -26.64 -0.12
N LEU A 265 18.42 -26.59 -0.73
CA LEU A 265 19.51 -25.73 -0.25
C LEU A 265 19.34 -24.30 -0.75
N GLU A 266 18.96 -24.10 -2.02
CA GLU A 266 18.74 -22.76 -2.59
C GLU A 266 17.54 -22.04 -1.98
N SER A 267 16.49 -22.76 -1.62
CA SER A 267 15.31 -22.17 -0.96
C SER A 267 15.58 -21.65 0.45
N LYS A 268 16.66 -22.15 1.09
CA LYS A 268 17.12 -21.66 2.39
C LYS A 268 18.07 -20.49 2.26
N LYS A 269 18.62 -20.24 1.06
CA LYS A 269 19.51 -19.12 0.83
C LYS A 269 18.68 -17.83 0.84
N PRO A 270 19.05 -16.83 1.66
CA PRO A 270 18.43 -15.53 1.62
C PRO A 270 18.45 -14.92 0.20
N ILE A 271 17.47 -14.07 -0.10
CA ILE A 271 17.36 -13.36 -1.39
C ILE A 271 17.27 -11.86 -1.13
N SER A 272 17.81 -11.03 -2.01
CA SER A 272 17.63 -9.57 -1.89
C SER A 272 16.29 -9.12 -2.45
N LEU A 273 15.70 -8.08 -1.86
CA LEU A 273 14.49 -7.45 -2.39
C LEU A 273 14.72 -6.94 -3.81
N GLU A 274 15.90 -6.42 -4.13
CA GLU A 274 16.26 -5.96 -5.46
C GLU A 274 16.24 -7.10 -6.50
N ALA A 275 16.61 -8.33 -6.11
CA ALA A 275 16.51 -9.48 -7.00
C ALA A 275 15.04 -9.84 -7.28
N ILE A 276 14.18 -9.77 -6.26
CA ILE A 276 12.74 -9.97 -6.42
C ILE A 276 12.13 -8.87 -7.32
N LEU A 277 12.55 -7.62 -7.17
CA LEU A 277 12.13 -6.52 -8.03
C LEU A 277 12.58 -6.72 -9.48
N VAL A 278 13.82 -7.17 -9.71
CA VAL A 278 14.29 -7.52 -11.07
C VAL A 278 13.40 -8.59 -11.69
N GLU A 279 13.10 -9.65 -10.95
CA GLU A 279 12.22 -10.72 -11.43
C GLU A 279 10.82 -10.18 -11.77
N HIS A 280 10.25 -9.38 -10.88
CA HIS A 280 8.90 -8.83 -11.06
C HIS A 280 8.78 -7.87 -12.25
N PHE A 281 9.77 -6.98 -12.44
CA PHE A 281 9.72 -5.95 -13.47
C PHE A 281 10.16 -6.44 -14.84
N TYR A 282 11.07 -7.42 -14.91
CA TYR A 282 11.63 -7.85 -16.19
C TYR A 282 11.30 -9.27 -16.56
N ASN A 283 11.15 -10.21 -15.63
CA ASN A 283 11.12 -11.64 -15.96
C ASN A 283 9.71 -12.24 -15.98
N ASN A 284 8.69 -11.47 -16.36
CA ASN A 284 7.33 -11.97 -16.41
C ASN A 284 6.97 -12.49 -17.81
N MET A 285 6.68 -13.79 -17.92
CA MET A 285 6.27 -14.41 -19.18
C MET A 285 4.75 -14.54 -19.24
N ILE A 286 4.15 -13.97 -20.27
CA ILE A 286 2.70 -14.05 -20.53
C ILE A 286 2.47 -14.96 -21.72
N THR A 287 1.64 -15.97 -21.54
CA THR A 287 1.28 -16.95 -22.58
C THR A 287 -0.15 -16.74 -23.06
N GLY A 288 -0.42 -17.01 -24.34
CA GLY A 288 -1.79 -17.03 -24.86
C GLY A 288 -2.28 -15.68 -25.38
N ILE A 289 -1.37 -14.72 -25.62
CA ILE A 289 -1.68 -13.45 -26.24
C ILE A 289 -1.95 -13.71 -27.72
N LYS A 290 -3.10 -13.29 -28.23
CA LYS A 290 -3.41 -13.45 -29.66
C LYS A 290 -2.77 -12.32 -30.47
N ARG A 291 -1.97 -12.69 -31.46
CA ARG A 291 -1.26 -11.76 -32.34
C ARG A 291 -1.26 -12.26 -33.77
N HIS A 292 -1.14 -11.33 -34.71
CA HIS A 292 -1.02 -11.66 -36.12
C HIS A 292 0.43 -12.02 -36.43
N VAL A 293 0.63 -13.08 -37.22
CA VAL A 293 1.95 -13.49 -37.71
C VAL A 293 1.91 -13.54 -39.23
N ALA A 294 2.84 -12.86 -39.88
CA ALA A 294 3.07 -13.02 -41.31
C ALA A 294 3.66 -14.41 -41.61
N THR A 295 2.84 -15.30 -42.16
CA THR A 295 3.32 -16.58 -42.69
C THR A 295 3.87 -16.38 -44.10
N GLU A 296 5.18 -16.54 -44.28
CA GLU A 296 5.75 -16.73 -45.61
C GLU A 296 5.33 -18.10 -46.13
N GLY A 297 4.44 -18.14 -47.12
CA GLY A 297 4.03 -19.39 -47.74
C GLY A 297 5.18 -20.00 -48.53
N THR A 298 5.85 -21.00 -47.98
CA THR A 298 6.63 -21.97 -48.76
C THR A 298 5.64 -22.72 -49.65
N LYS A 299 5.65 -22.43 -50.95
CA LYS A 299 5.01 -23.31 -51.95
C LYS A 299 5.77 -24.64 -51.95
N GLU A 300 5.28 -25.63 -51.21
CA GLU A 300 5.63 -27.03 -51.46
C GLU A 300 4.98 -27.43 -52.80
N GLU A 301 5.78 -27.51 -53.85
CA GLU A 301 5.40 -28.24 -55.07
C GLU A 301 5.27 -29.73 -54.72
N SER A 302 4.02 -30.18 -54.58
CA SER A 302 3.69 -31.60 -54.49
C SER A 302 3.86 -32.24 -55.87
N GLU A 303 5.00 -32.91 -56.08
CA GLU A 303 5.21 -33.81 -57.20
C GLU A 303 4.42 -35.12 -57.03
N ARG A 304 3.73 -35.48 -58.12
CA ARG A 304 2.95 -36.69 -58.39
C ARG A 304 3.50 -38.02 -57.82
N ALA A 305 2.57 -38.85 -57.35
CA ALA A 305 2.54 -40.29 -57.67
C ALA A 305 1.10 -40.74 -57.99
N LYS A 306 0.99 -41.64 -58.98
CA LYS A 306 -0.22 -42.17 -59.62
C LYS A 306 -0.79 -43.42 -58.90
N ASP A 307 -1.93 -43.87 -59.43
CA ASP A 307 -2.65 -45.15 -59.29
C ASP A 307 -3.72 -45.24 -58.20
N GLU A 308 -4.91 -45.83 -58.40
CA GLU A 308 -5.61 -46.46 -59.53
C GLU A 308 -7.07 -46.69 -59.05
N GLY A 309 -8.04 -46.79 -59.97
CA GLY A 309 -9.31 -47.51 -59.74
C GLY A 309 -10.61 -46.70 -59.91
N GLU A 310 -11.29 -46.96 -61.04
CA GLU A 310 -12.72 -47.31 -61.22
C GLU A 310 -13.78 -46.63 -60.29
N ASP A 311 -14.96 -46.17 -60.72
CA ASP A 311 -15.74 -46.24 -61.95
C ASP A 311 -16.90 -45.23 -61.83
N ASP A 312 -17.65 -45.04 -62.92
CA ASP A 312 -19.09 -44.72 -62.96
C ASP A 312 -19.59 -43.32 -63.42
N ILE A 313 -19.62 -43.18 -64.75
CA ILE A 313 -20.80 -42.94 -65.63
C ILE A 313 -21.69 -41.66 -65.46
N SER A 314 -21.57 -40.80 -66.50
CA SER A 314 -22.63 -40.02 -67.22
C SER A 314 -23.19 -38.74 -66.57
N GLU A 315 -23.62 -37.68 -67.28
CA GLU A 315 -24.13 -37.47 -68.65
C GLU A 315 -23.81 -36.04 -69.16
N LYS A 316 -23.48 -35.93 -70.47
CA LYS A 316 -24.00 -35.02 -71.54
C LYS A 316 -24.38 -33.55 -71.20
N ILE A 317 -24.23 -32.51 -72.03
CA ILE A 317 -23.81 -32.23 -73.43
C ILE A 317 -23.75 -30.68 -73.56
N PRO A 318 -23.06 -30.11 -74.57
CA PRO A 318 -22.60 -28.71 -74.65
C PRO A 318 -23.45 -27.83 -75.59
N LEU A 319 -23.13 -26.53 -75.71
CA LEU A 319 -23.29 -25.61 -76.88
C LEU A 319 -22.88 -24.18 -76.41
N ALA A 320 -21.73 -23.61 -76.79
CA ALA A 320 -21.38 -22.90 -78.05
C ALA A 320 -22.38 -21.77 -78.37
N GLU A 321 -21.98 -20.48 -78.36
CA GLU A 321 -21.41 -19.67 -79.45
C GLU A 321 -21.18 -18.24 -78.86
N GLU A 322 -20.27 -17.34 -79.22
CA GLU A 322 -19.70 -16.92 -80.51
C GLU A 322 -18.54 -15.92 -80.23
N SER A 323 -17.54 -15.85 -81.13
CA SER A 323 -16.41 -14.87 -81.13
C SER A 323 -16.78 -13.61 -81.98
N PRO A 324 -15.91 -12.63 -82.30
CA PRO A 324 -14.54 -12.31 -81.88
C PRO A 324 -14.30 -10.81 -81.52
N ASN A 325 -13.14 -10.46 -80.94
CA ASN A 325 -12.35 -9.29 -81.38
C ASN A 325 -11.05 -9.09 -80.56
N HIS A 326 -9.92 -9.20 -81.28
CA HIS A 326 -8.77 -8.28 -81.32
C HIS A 326 -8.52 -7.38 -80.10
N PHE A 327 -7.38 -7.53 -79.38
CA PHE A 327 -6.55 -6.39 -78.91
C PHE A 327 -5.25 -6.84 -78.23
N SER A 328 -4.14 -6.38 -78.81
CA SER A 328 -2.88 -5.86 -78.25
C SER A 328 -2.39 -6.33 -76.87
N GLU A 329 -1.16 -6.87 -76.88
CA GLU A 329 -0.30 -7.16 -75.73
C GLU A 329 -0.10 -5.96 -74.79
N LYS A 330 -0.22 -6.21 -73.48
CA LYS A 330 0.40 -5.43 -72.39
C LYS A 330 1.08 -6.38 -71.39
N PRO A 331 2.21 -5.97 -70.80
CA PRO A 331 3.05 -6.83 -69.96
C PRO A 331 2.39 -7.15 -68.61
N PRO A 332 2.75 -8.27 -67.95
CA PRO A 332 2.11 -8.68 -66.70
C PRO A 332 2.52 -7.78 -65.53
N LEU A 333 1.53 -7.40 -64.72
CA LEU A 333 1.72 -6.81 -63.39
C LEU A 333 2.46 -7.80 -62.46
N PRO A 334 3.25 -7.30 -61.49
CA PRO A 334 3.83 -8.16 -60.46
C PRO A 334 2.71 -8.82 -59.64
N THR A 335 2.76 -10.15 -59.58
CA THR A 335 1.86 -10.98 -58.78
C THR A 335 2.00 -10.58 -57.31
N GLN A 336 0.95 -9.98 -56.74
CA GLN A 336 0.87 -9.76 -55.30
C GLN A 336 0.88 -11.13 -54.61
N THR A 337 1.98 -11.44 -53.92
CA THR A 337 2.03 -12.50 -52.93
C THR A 337 0.99 -12.17 -51.86
N ALA A 338 -0.11 -12.94 -51.81
CA ALA A 338 -1.08 -12.83 -50.73
C ALA A 338 -0.40 -13.30 -49.44
N THR A 339 0.08 -12.36 -48.63
CA THR A 339 0.48 -12.61 -47.25
C THR A 339 -0.78 -12.94 -46.46
N SER A 340 -1.00 -14.23 -46.16
CA SER A 340 -2.07 -14.61 -45.24
C SER A 340 -1.58 -14.33 -43.81
N THR A 341 -2.22 -13.38 -43.14
CA THR A 341 -2.03 -13.11 -41.71
C THR A 341 -2.86 -14.12 -40.92
N ALA A 342 -2.22 -14.95 -40.11
CA ALA A 342 -2.90 -15.84 -39.18
C ALA A 342 -2.84 -15.25 -37.76
N GLU A 343 -3.96 -15.23 -37.05
CA GLU A 343 -4.00 -14.88 -35.63
C GLU A 343 -3.62 -16.12 -34.81
N ILE A 344 -2.50 -16.05 -34.08
CA ILE A 344 -1.93 -17.16 -33.33
C ILE A 344 -1.72 -16.72 -31.88
N ALA A 345 -1.90 -17.66 -30.95
CA ALA A 345 -1.54 -17.47 -29.55
C ALA A 345 -0.01 -17.52 -29.39
N VAL A 346 0.59 -16.43 -28.95
CA VAL A 346 2.03 -16.30 -28.71
C VAL A 346 2.33 -16.12 -27.22
N SER A 347 3.58 -16.41 -26.88
CA SER A 347 4.14 -16.06 -25.57
C SER A 347 4.93 -14.76 -25.72
N ALA A 348 4.72 -13.83 -24.81
CA ALA A 348 5.40 -12.55 -24.78
C ALA A 348 6.15 -12.39 -23.46
N TRP A 349 7.32 -11.78 -23.56
CA TRP A 349 8.09 -11.31 -22.42
C TRP A 349 7.58 -9.92 -22.02
N GLN A 350 7.13 -9.77 -20.78
CA GLN A 350 6.60 -8.52 -20.26
C GLN A 350 7.65 -7.77 -19.45
N VAL A 351 7.87 -6.51 -19.82
CA VAL A 351 8.65 -5.54 -19.04
C VAL A 351 7.74 -4.48 -18.46
N LEU A 352 7.99 -4.13 -17.20
CA LEU A 352 7.34 -3.03 -16.48
C LEU A 352 8.31 -1.86 -16.32
N GLU A 353 7.81 -0.64 -16.47
CA GLU A 353 8.50 0.60 -16.12
C GLU A 353 7.58 1.46 -15.25
N LEU A 354 8.00 1.82 -14.05
CA LEU A 354 7.29 2.74 -13.17
C LEU A 354 7.35 4.16 -13.74
N LEU A 355 6.22 4.84 -13.80
CA LEU A 355 6.18 6.27 -14.10
C LEU A 355 6.28 7.06 -12.77
N PRO A 356 7.20 8.04 -12.66
CA PRO A 356 7.56 8.66 -11.36
C PRO A 356 6.58 9.76 -10.90
N PHE A 357 5.28 9.53 -11.07
CA PHE A 357 4.20 10.46 -10.69
C PHE A 357 2.93 9.69 -10.35
N TYR A 358 2.01 10.32 -9.63
CA TYR A 358 0.69 9.76 -9.35
C TYR A 358 -0.27 9.99 -10.52
N SER A 359 -1.07 8.98 -10.88
CA SER A 359 -2.18 9.13 -11.82
C SER A 359 -3.50 9.32 -11.09
N GLY A 360 -4.26 10.32 -11.51
CA GLY A 360 -5.64 10.53 -11.06
C GLY A 360 -6.67 9.66 -11.81
N THR A 361 -6.25 8.87 -12.81
CA THR A 361 -7.13 8.03 -13.64
C THR A 361 -6.52 6.65 -13.85
N ASN A 362 -7.31 5.58 -13.74
CA ASN A 362 -6.85 4.23 -14.05
C ASN A 362 -6.98 3.94 -15.57
N GLU A 363 -6.49 2.77 -15.99
CA GLU A 363 -6.54 2.33 -17.38
C GLU A 363 -7.96 2.03 -17.89
N GLN A 364 -8.95 1.86 -17.01
CA GLN A 364 -10.37 1.72 -17.35
C GLN A 364 -11.11 3.08 -17.48
N GLY A 365 -10.46 4.19 -17.14
CA GLY A 365 -11.01 5.54 -17.22
C GLY A 365 -11.69 6.04 -15.93
N ASP A 366 -11.66 5.27 -14.84
CA ASP A 366 -12.14 5.70 -13.53
C ASP A 366 -11.22 6.79 -12.97
N ARG A 367 -11.83 7.80 -12.36
CA ARG A 367 -11.12 8.98 -11.83
C ARG A 367 -11.23 9.04 -10.32
N VAL A 368 -10.10 9.25 -9.65
CA VAL A 368 -10.10 9.61 -8.23
C VAL A 368 -10.42 11.09 -8.06
N GLN A 369 -11.19 11.42 -7.03
CA GLN A 369 -11.58 12.81 -6.72
C GLN A 369 -10.47 13.60 -6.02
N GLN A 370 -9.50 12.92 -5.41
CA GLN A 370 -8.37 13.60 -4.79
C GLN A 370 -7.59 14.38 -5.83
N HIS A 371 -7.28 15.63 -5.50
CA HIS A 371 -6.46 16.47 -6.36
C HIS A 371 -5.03 15.95 -6.30
N THR A 372 -4.48 15.48 -7.43
CA THR A 372 -3.06 15.10 -7.55
C THR A 372 -2.12 16.19 -7.05
N ARG A 373 -2.55 17.46 -6.99
CA ARG A 373 -1.80 18.58 -6.39
C ARG A 373 -1.45 18.40 -4.91
N GLU A 374 -2.22 17.61 -4.16
CA GLU A 374 -1.93 17.30 -2.75
C GLU A 374 -0.87 16.19 -2.60
N PHE A 375 -0.56 15.48 -3.68
CA PHE A 375 0.47 14.45 -3.77
C PHE A 375 1.56 14.91 -4.75
N PRO A 376 2.65 15.52 -4.26
CA PRO A 376 3.64 16.13 -5.13
C PRO A 376 4.26 15.10 -6.09
N ASP A 377 4.33 15.47 -7.37
CA ASP A 377 5.13 14.75 -8.35
C ASP A 377 6.57 14.66 -7.82
N ARG A 378 7.22 13.50 -7.97
CA ARG A 378 8.56 13.17 -7.43
C ARG A 378 8.65 12.86 -5.93
N GLN A 379 7.55 12.89 -5.17
CA GLN A 379 7.47 12.36 -3.79
C GLN A 379 6.34 11.36 -3.68
N MET A 380 6.65 10.09 -3.99
CA MET A 380 5.67 9.02 -4.14
C MET A 380 6.01 7.87 -3.21
N ILE A 381 5.03 7.35 -2.46
CA ILE A 381 5.20 6.10 -1.75
C ILE A 381 4.89 4.93 -2.68
N LEU A 382 5.79 3.96 -2.74
CA LEU A 382 5.58 2.66 -3.37
C LEU A 382 5.41 1.60 -2.27
N PRO A 383 4.17 1.14 -2.02
CA PRO A 383 3.93 0.02 -1.13
C PRO A 383 4.30 -1.30 -1.83
N LEU A 384 5.16 -2.10 -1.20
CA LEU A 384 5.56 -3.42 -1.65
C LEU A 384 5.04 -4.48 -0.67
N VAL A 385 4.31 -5.47 -1.14
CA VAL A 385 3.87 -6.61 -0.32
C VAL A 385 4.60 -7.88 -0.71
N LEU A 386 5.27 -8.49 0.26
CA LEU A 386 5.97 -9.75 0.11
C LEU A 386 5.00 -10.90 0.35
N LYS A 387 4.77 -11.72 -0.69
CA LYS A 387 3.92 -12.92 -0.61
C LYS A 387 4.59 -14.00 0.23
N ARG A 388 4.49 -13.87 1.56
CA ARG A 388 5.06 -14.82 2.54
C ARG A 388 4.24 -16.09 2.73
N TYR A 389 3.09 -16.19 2.09
CA TYR A 389 2.23 -17.36 2.16
C TYR A 389 1.96 -17.90 0.76
N ALA A 390 2.14 -19.20 0.60
CA ALA A 390 1.83 -19.92 -0.62
C ALA A 390 0.76 -20.97 -0.34
N TYR A 391 -0.08 -21.23 -1.33
CA TYR A 391 -1.06 -22.30 -1.31
C TYR A 391 -0.59 -23.41 -2.23
N ASP A 392 -0.65 -24.66 -1.76
CA ASP A 392 -0.44 -25.80 -2.65
C ASP A 392 -1.67 -26.06 -3.55
N ALA A 393 -1.55 -27.02 -4.47
CA ALA A 393 -2.63 -27.40 -5.37
C ALA A 393 -3.89 -27.92 -4.66
N TYR A 394 -3.80 -28.24 -3.37
CA TYR A 394 -4.91 -28.69 -2.54
C TYR A 394 -5.50 -27.58 -1.66
N GLY A 395 -5.01 -26.34 -1.81
CA GLY A 395 -5.46 -25.18 -1.05
C GLY A 395 -4.91 -25.14 0.38
N LYS A 396 -3.88 -25.92 0.71
CA LYS A 396 -3.21 -25.84 2.01
C LYS A 396 -2.20 -24.69 1.99
N ALA A 397 -2.38 -23.75 2.91
CA ALA A 397 -1.44 -22.64 3.10
C ALA A 397 -0.15 -23.09 3.80
N SER A 398 0.97 -22.48 3.42
CA SER A 398 2.26 -22.62 4.09
C SER A 398 3.05 -21.32 4.04
N ARG A 399 3.80 -21.03 5.10
CA ARG A 399 4.69 -19.86 5.15
C ARG A 399 5.98 -20.12 4.35
N ILE A 400 6.38 -19.13 3.56
CA ILE A 400 7.69 -19.08 2.91
C ILE A 400 8.70 -18.50 3.92
N HIS A 401 9.53 -19.36 4.49
CA HIS A 401 10.55 -19.00 5.49
C HIS A 401 11.84 -18.41 4.92
N ARG A 402 11.87 -18.13 3.62
CA ARG A 402 13.05 -17.56 2.97
C ARG A 402 13.24 -16.11 3.43
N ASP A 403 14.43 -15.81 3.95
CA ASP A 403 14.79 -14.45 4.34
C ASP A 403 14.90 -13.56 3.09
N VAL A 404 14.29 -12.37 3.15
CA VAL A 404 14.32 -11.37 2.08
C VAL A 404 15.09 -10.14 2.58
N PHE A 405 16.31 -9.91 2.11
CA PHE A 405 17.06 -8.72 2.53
C PHE A 405 16.36 -7.45 2.05
N VAL A 406 15.97 -6.63 3.00
CA VAL A 406 15.32 -5.33 2.76
C VAL A 406 16.38 -4.25 2.96
N PRO A 407 16.91 -3.65 1.88
CA PRO A 407 17.88 -2.57 2.01
C PRO A 407 17.20 -1.29 2.53
N HIS A 408 17.98 -0.38 3.12
CA HIS A 408 17.45 0.94 3.46
C HIS A 408 17.18 1.78 2.20
N GLU A 409 18.03 1.66 1.19
CA GLU A 409 17.92 2.39 -0.07
C GLU A 409 18.01 1.44 -1.27
N ILE A 410 17.20 1.68 -2.30
CA ILE A 410 17.25 0.95 -3.57
C ILE A 410 17.46 1.95 -4.71
N ASN A 411 18.49 1.75 -5.52
CA ASN A 411 18.57 2.45 -6.81
C ASN A 411 17.55 1.85 -7.77
N ILE A 412 16.44 2.58 -7.96
CA ILE A 412 15.31 2.13 -8.78
C ILE A 412 15.36 2.68 -10.21
N SER A 413 16.38 3.47 -10.55
CA SER A 413 16.47 4.18 -11.84
C SER A 413 16.30 3.27 -13.06
N LYS A 414 16.72 2.00 -12.97
CA LYS A 414 16.54 1.03 -14.06
C LYS A 414 15.08 0.68 -14.33
N PHE A 415 14.24 0.70 -13.29
CA PHE A 415 12.83 0.33 -13.35
C PHE A 415 11.91 1.53 -13.60
N VAL A 416 12.45 2.76 -13.60
CA VAL A 416 11.67 3.97 -13.84
C VAL A 416 11.80 4.36 -15.31
N SER A 417 10.68 4.70 -15.94
CA SER A 417 10.68 5.17 -17.33
C SER A 417 11.44 6.49 -17.43
N ASN A 418 12.55 6.50 -18.17
CA ASN A 418 13.38 7.68 -18.41
C ASN A 418 13.39 8.03 -19.90
N ARG A 419 12.20 8.18 -20.49
CA ARG A 419 12.03 8.32 -21.96
C ARG A 419 12.64 9.57 -22.54
N ASP A 420 12.80 10.62 -21.73
CA ASP A 420 13.27 11.93 -22.20
C ASP A 420 14.67 12.30 -21.70
N GLY A 421 15.37 11.35 -21.05
CA GLY A 421 16.65 11.66 -20.40
C GLY A 421 16.46 12.78 -19.38
N GLU A 422 15.47 12.64 -18.50
CA GLU A 422 15.08 13.68 -17.56
C GLU A 422 16.32 14.13 -16.78
N VAL A 423 16.64 15.41 -16.92
CA VAL A 423 17.70 16.08 -16.20
C VAL A 423 17.09 16.98 -15.15
N CYS A 424 17.81 17.17 -14.07
CA CYS A 424 17.46 18.19 -13.12
C CYS A 424 17.51 19.58 -13.76
N GLU A 425 16.44 20.36 -13.58
CA GLU A 425 16.28 21.71 -14.12
C GLU A 425 17.33 22.72 -13.62
N VAL A 426 17.96 22.45 -12.47
CA VAL A 426 18.97 23.31 -11.85
C VAL A 426 20.38 22.93 -12.27
N CYS A 427 20.74 21.65 -12.11
CA CYS A 427 22.11 21.17 -12.27
C CYS A 427 22.38 20.60 -13.69
N GLY A 428 21.33 20.28 -14.47
CA GLY A 428 21.44 19.65 -15.79
C GLY A 428 21.91 18.19 -15.76
N ASN A 429 22.13 17.61 -14.58
CA ASN A 429 22.54 16.21 -14.43
C ASN A 429 21.33 15.27 -14.60
N PRO A 430 21.55 14.05 -15.13
CA PRO A 430 20.50 13.03 -15.20
C PRO A 430 19.89 12.76 -13.82
N LEU A 431 18.57 12.68 -13.75
CA LEU A 431 17.88 12.31 -12.53
C LEU A 431 18.23 10.87 -12.16
N ARG A 432 18.61 10.67 -10.89
CA ARG A 432 18.79 9.35 -10.29
C ARG A 432 17.62 9.10 -9.34
N TYR A 433 16.86 8.06 -9.60
CA TYR A 433 15.77 7.66 -8.74
C TYR A 433 16.26 6.67 -7.67
N VAL A 434 15.98 7.02 -6.42
CA VAL A 434 16.29 6.21 -5.23
C VAL A 434 15.00 6.01 -4.45
N MET A 435 14.83 4.82 -3.92
CA MET A 435 13.75 4.50 -2.99
C MET A 435 14.32 4.39 -1.59
N GLU A 436 13.78 5.17 -0.66
CA GLU A 436 14.19 5.20 0.74
C GLU A 436 13.15 4.47 1.59
N LEU A 437 13.56 3.47 2.37
CA LEU A 437 12.66 2.67 3.20
C LEU A 437 12.12 3.53 4.35
N ARG A 438 10.81 3.75 4.37
CA ARG A 438 10.13 4.57 5.37
C ARG A 438 9.55 3.75 6.51
N SER A 439 8.76 2.73 6.19
CA SER A 439 8.16 1.85 7.20
C SER A 439 8.01 0.42 6.73
N VAL A 440 7.88 -0.48 7.70
CA VAL A 440 7.72 -1.91 7.49
C VAL A 440 6.64 -2.44 8.44
N VAL A 441 5.60 -3.06 7.90
CA VAL A 441 4.74 -3.96 8.67
C VAL A 441 5.32 -5.37 8.57
N CYS A 442 5.58 -6.00 9.69
CA CYS A 442 5.98 -7.39 9.78
C CYS A 442 4.80 -8.26 10.23
N HIS A 443 4.76 -9.51 9.74
CA HIS A 443 3.80 -10.50 10.20
C HIS A 443 4.51 -11.71 10.81
N LYS A 444 4.19 -12.01 12.07
CA LYS A 444 4.70 -13.14 12.85
C LYS A 444 3.62 -14.22 12.99
N GLY A 445 3.75 -15.31 12.27
CA GLY A 445 2.78 -16.41 12.35
C GLY A 445 2.92 -17.39 11.20
N GLU A 446 2.55 -18.64 11.40
CA GLU A 446 2.68 -19.70 10.39
C GLU A 446 1.49 -19.78 9.43
N SER A 447 0.41 -19.05 9.72
CA SER A 447 -0.82 -19.04 8.95
C SER A 447 -1.03 -17.68 8.27
N PRO A 448 -1.62 -17.62 7.07
CA PRO A 448 -2.10 -16.35 6.52
C PRO A 448 -3.26 -15.78 7.34
N ASN A 449 -4.03 -16.62 8.03
CA ASN A 449 -5.25 -16.23 8.75
C ASN A 449 -5.03 -16.04 10.26
N ALA A 450 -3.79 -16.19 10.73
CA ALA A 450 -3.47 -16.07 12.16
C ALA A 450 -1.98 -15.77 12.38
N GLY A 451 -1.71 -14.93 13.36
CA GLY A 451 -0.37 -14.43 13.66
C GLY A 451 -0.46 -13.09 14.37
N HIS A 452 0.60 -12.30 14.28
CA HIS A 452 0.72 -11.02 14.95
C HIS A 452 1.41 -10.01 14.03
N TYR A 453 0.77 -8.87 13.80
CA TYR A 453 1.33 -7.77 13.03
C TYR A 453 2.04 -6.79 13.96
N ILE A 454 3.25 -6.38 13.57
CA ILE A 454 4.00 -5.31 14.22
C ILE A 454 4.48 -4.33 13.16
N ALA A 455 4.67 -3.06 13.52
CA ALA A 455 5.11 -2.04 12.58
C ALA A 455 6.41 -1.38 13.02
N TYR A 456 7.19 -0.95 12.04
CA TYR A 456 8.41 -0.19 12.22
C TYR A 456 8.38 1.04 11.34
N CYS A 457 8.78 2.18 11.89
CA CYS A 457 8.81 3.46 11.18
C CYS A 457 10.16 4.13 11.36
N SER A 458 10.78 4.55 10.26
CA SER A 458 11.99 5.37 10.31
C SER A 458 11.64 6.78 10.77
N VAL A 459 12.49 7.33 11.63
CA VAL A 459 12.47 8.69 12.10
C VAL A 459 13.77 9.31 11.61
N PRO A 460 13.72 10.23 10.63
CA PRO A 460 14.95 10.80 10.08
C PRO A 460 15.77 11.46 11.18
N GLY A 461 17.10 11.43 11.08
CA GLY A 461 17.99 12.16 11.99
C GLY A 461 18.07 13.62 11.56
N LYS A 462 18.45 14.53 12.47
CA LYS A 462 19.04 15.81 12.04
C LYS A 462 20.56 15.69 11.89
N ASP A 463 21.20 14.90 12.75
CA ASP A 463 22.67 14.77 12.81
C ASP A 463 23.18 13.35 13.23
N ASP A 464 22.29 12.42 13.62
CA ASP A 464 22.65 11.12 14.24
C ASP A 464 22.34 9.90 13.37
N GLY A 465 22.14 10.11 12.06
CA GLY A 465 21.76 9.06 11.13
C GLY A 465 20.28 8.66 11.20
N GLY A 466 19.51 9.04 12.23
CA GLY A 466 18.08 8.70 12.39
C GLY A 466 17.81 7.66 13.49
N SER A 467 16.55 7.22 13.61
CA SER A 467 16.10 6.16 14.53
C SER A 467 14.94 5.36 13.95
N TRP A 468 14.64 4.19 14.50
CA TRP A 468 13.41 3.45 14.20
C TRP A 468 12.51 3.40 15.41
N LEU A 469 11.21 3.47 15.17
CA LEU A 469 10.17 3.21 16.17
C LEU A 469 9.49 1.90 15.82
N LYS A 470 9.36 1.01 16.79
CA LYS A 470 8.56 -0.22 16.70
C LYS A 470 7.24 -0.03 17.44
N LEU A 471 6.13 -0.44 16.84
CA LEU A 471 4.88 -0.72 17.52
C LEU A 471 4.67 -2.23 17.68
N ASP A 472 4.42 -2.66 18.92
CA ASP A 472 4.00 -4.01 19.30
C ASP A 472 2.85 -3.88 20.31
N ASP A 473 1.60 -3.90 19.84
CA ASP A 473 0.40 -3.65 20.66
C ASP A 473 0.18 -4.68 21.78
N LEU A 474 0.75 -5.88 21.64
CA LEU A 474 0.76 -6.97 22.62
C LEU A 474 1.86 -6.81 23.68
N ASP A 475 2.88 -5.99 23.45
CA ASP A 475 3.89 -5.66 24.45
C ASP A 475 3.33 -4.61 25.42
N THR A 476 2.55 -5.08 26.39
CA THR A 476 1.88 -4.20 27.36
C THR A 476 2.84 -3.39 28.25
N ALA A 477 4.12 -3.78 28.33
CA ALA A 477 5.15 -3.05 29.07
C ALA A 477 5.72 -1.88 28.26
N SER A 478 5.95 -2.08 26.95
CA SER A 478 6.55 -1.08 26.07
C SER A 478 6.07 -1.20 24.62
N ARG A 479 4.80 -0.85 24.38
CA ARG A 479 4.17 -0.95 23.06
C ARG A 479 4.91 -0.20 21.97
N VAL A 480 5.51 0.95 22.30
CA VAL A 480 6.36 1.69 21.36
C VAL A 480 7.79 1.72 21.88
N THR A 481 8.73 1.25 21.07
CA THR A 481 10.16 1.20 21.41
C THR A 481 10.99 1.93 20.36
N LYS A 482 11.96 2.75 20.79
CA LYS A 482 12.87 3.49 19.91
C LYS A 482 14.22 2.77 19.81
N PHE A 483 14.71 2.61 18.59
CA PHE A 483 15.99 1.96 18.24
C PHE A 483 16.86 3.03 17.56
N SER A 484 17.96 3.42 18.21
CA SER A 484 18.87 4.46 17.69
C SER A 484 20.34 4.04 17.67
N ARG A 485 20.67 2.85 18.19
CA ARG A 485 22.05 2.35 18.21
C ARG A 485 22.26 1.36 17.08
N LEU A 486 23.46 1.33 16.50
CA LEU A 486 23.80 0.43 15.39
C LEU A 486 23.36 -1.03 15.62
N ASN A 487 23.73 -1.63 16.76
CA ASN A 487 23.35 -3.03 17.07
C ASN A 487 21.83 -3.26 17.10
N ASP A 488 21.10 -2.29 17.65
CA ASP A 488 19.64 -2.31 17.76
C ASP A 488 19.02 -2.24 16.34
N THR A 489 19.61 -1.45 15.46
CA THR A 489 19.16 -1.31 14.06
C THR A 489 19.47 -2.56 13.22
N THR A 490 20.61 -3.23 13.41
CA THR A 490 20.91 -4.51 12.75
C THR A 490 19.89 -5.60 13.12
N ALA A 491 19.43 -5.62 14.39
CA ALA A 491 18.38 -6.52 14.83
C ALA A 491 17.03 -6.20 14.15
N VAL A 492 16.71 -4.92 13.97
CA VAL A 492 15.51 -4.46 13.25
C VAL A 492 15.53 -4.91 11.79
N PHE A 493 16.63 -4.75 11.04
CA PHE A 493 16.69 -5.24 9.66
C PHE A 493 16.72 -6.78 9.57
N SER A 494 17.21 -7.47 10.59
CA SER A 494 17.06 -8.94 10.71
C SER A 494 15.60 -9.36 10.86
N GLU A 495 14.81 -8.57 11.60
CA GLU A 495 13.37 -8.76 11.71
C GLU A 495 12.67 -8.51 10.36
N PHE A 496 13.06 -7.46 9.64
CA PHE A 496 12.51 -7.17 8.30
C PHE A 496 12.76 -8.33 7.34
N ALA A 497 13.96 -8.90 7.38
CA ALA A 497 14.31 -9.99 6.48
C ALA A 497 13.41 -11.23 6.67
N ARG A 498 13.14 -11.58 7.93
CA ARG A 498 12.37 -12.77 8.31
C ARG A 498 10.86 -12.56 8.22
N ASN A 499 10.39 -11.38 8.61
CA ASN A 499 8.99 -11.15 8.92
C ASN A 499 8.38 -9.95 8.19
N GLY A 500 9.18 -9.11 7.52
CA GLY A 500 8.69 -7.96 6.77
C GLY A 500 7.68 -8.39 5.71
N TYR A 501 6.44 -7.91 5.84
CA TYR A 501 5.30 -8.33 5.04
C TYR A 501 4.90 -7.24 4.05
N MET A 502 4.77 -6.00 4.53
CA MET A 502 4.46 -4.83 3.72
C MET A 502 5.52 -3.75 3.97
N LEU A 503 6.13 -3.24 2.92
CA LEU A 503 7.23 -2.29 2.94
C LEU A 503 6.78 -1.00 2.26
N PHE A 504 6.92 0.14 2.91
CA PHE A 504 6.65 1.44 2.31
C PHE A 504 7.96 2.12 2.00
N TYR A 505 8.27 2.24 0.71
CA TYR A 505 9.41 3.01 0.24
C TYR A 505 8.95 4.33 -0.33
N GLU A 506 9.71 5.39 -0.09
CA GLU A 506 9.49 6.69 -0.72
C GLU A 506 10.45 6.87 -1.90
N LEU A 507 9.91 7.15 -3.08
CA LEU A 507 10.66 7.54 -4.26
C LEU A 507 11.17 8.96 -4.06
N ARG A 508 12.48 9.13 -4.25
CA ARG A 508 13.18 10.41 -4.29
C ARG A 508 14.02 10.49 -5.57
N ALA A 509 14.19 11.70 -6.08
CA ALA A 509 15.09 12.00 -7.18
C ALA A 509 16.18 13.00 -6.73
N PRO A 510 17.10 12.60 -5.82
CA PRO A 510 18.14 13.52 -5.34
C PRO A 510 19.04 14.01 -6.49
N CYS A 511 19.30 15.32 -6.60
CA CYS A 511 20.47 15.83 -7.35
C CYS A 511 21.52 16.37 -6.38
N THR A 512 22.79 16.29 -6.80
CA THR A 512 23.98 16.79 -6.10
C THR A 512 23.98 18.27 -5.75
N HIS A 513 23.08 19.10 -6.31
CA HIS A 513 22.94 20.50 -5.92
C HIS A 513 22.04 20.70 -4.68
N ASP A 514 21.29 19.67 -4.28
CA ASP A 514 20.49 19.64 -3.05
C ASP A 514 21.33 19.25 -1.82
N ALA A 515 22.54 18.70 -2.03
CA ALA A 515 23.42 18.26 -0.95
C ALA A 515 24.45 19.35 -0.62
N PRO A 516 24.46 19.92 0.61
CA PRO A 516 25.65 20.62 1.08
C PRO A 516 26.84 19.65 1.03
N GLU A 517 28.03 20.15 0.67
CA GLU A 517 29.27 19.36 0.44
C GLU A 517 29.67 18.44 1.62
N GLU A 518 29.05 18.58 2.80
CA GLU A 518 29.26 17.74 3.99
C GLU A 518 28.34 16.50 4.09
N GLU A 519 27.24 16.39 3.34
CA GLU A 519 26.30 15.24 3.41
C GLU A 519 26.55 14.13 2.37
N ALA A 520 27.48 14.34 1.44
CA ALA A 520 27.60 13.48 0.25
C ALA A 520 28.28 12.11 0.46
N ALA A 521 28.72 11.74 1.67
CA ALA A 521 29.45 10.47 1.87
C ALA A 521 29.46 9.92 3.31
N ALA A 522 28.48 10.26 4.15
CA ALA A 522 28.30 9.51 5.38
C ALA A 522 27.43 8.29 5.06
N ASP A 523 28.06 7.11 4.91
CA ASP A 523 27.36 5.84 5.09
C ASP A 523 26.75 5.90 6.50
N THR A 524 25.48 6.29 6.60
CA THR A 524 24.79 6.40 7.88
C THR A 524 24.84 5.05 8.58
N ASP A 525 24.75 5.04 9.92
CA ASP A 525 24.71 3.79 10.70
C ASP A 525 23.66 2.79 10.15
N TYR A 526 22.59 3.27 9.50
CA TYR A 526 21.57 2.48 8.81
C TYR A 526 22.06 1.78 7.55
N VAL A 527 22.72 2.53 6.68
CA VAL A 527 23.31 1.98 5.45
C VAL A 527 24.40 0.98 5.83
N MET A 528 25.20 1.28 6.87
CA MET A 528 26.17 0.36 7.42
C MET A 528 25.52 -0.87 8.07
N ALA A 529 24.46 -0.74 8.85
CA ALA A 529 23.77 -1.87 9.47
C ALA A 529 23.17 -2.81 8.42
N ALA A 530 22.51 -2.26 7.39
CA ALA A 530 21.97 -3.04 6.28
C ALA A 530 23.08 -3.72 5.47
N LYS A 531 24.19 -3.01 5.19
CA LYS A 531 25.38 -3.58 4.53
C LYS A 531 26.05 -4.67 5.37
N LEU A 532 26.23 -4.45 6.67
CA LEU A 532 26.83 -5.40 7.60
C LEU A 532 25.98 -6.65 7.73
N GLN A 533 24.65 -6.52 7.82
CA GLN A 533 23.77 -7.68 7.81
C GLN A 533 23.89 -8.46 6.48
N ALA A 534 23.86 -7.76 5.34
CA ALA A 534 24.05 -8.39 4.05
C ALA A 534 25.40 -9.12 3.99
N LEU A 535 26.47 -8.54 4.53
CA LEU A 535 27.81 -9.12 4.59
C LEU A 535 27.90 -10.31 5.58
N GLU A 536 27.30 -10.23 6.76
CA GLU A 536 27.32 -11.32 7.77
C GLU A 536 26.57 -12.55 7.29
N LEU A 537 25.47 -12.35 6.55
CA LEU A 537 24.63 -13.44 6.06
C LEU A 537 25.10 -13.98 4.70
N THR A 538 25.77 -13.17 3.88
CA THR A 538 26.49 -13.66 2.67
C THR A 538 27.86 -14.26 3.00
N GLY A 539 28.53 -13.80 4.06
CA GLY A 539 29.85 -14.27 4.52
C GLY A 539 29.86 -15.66 5.15
N ARG A 540 28.70 -16.28 5.38
CA ARG A 540 28.60 -17.71 5.70
C ARG A 540 28.78 -18.63 4.49
N ASP A 541 28.65 -18.09 3.27
CA ASP A 541 28.96 -18.78 2.01
C ASP A 541 29.91 -17.89 1.19
N GLY A 542 31.22 -17.98 1.45
CA GLY A 542 32.25 -17.07 0.94
C GLY A 542 32.35 -16.89 -0.58
N ARG A 543 31.46 -16.09 -1.18
CA ARG A 543 31.60 -15.44 -2.49
C ARG A 543 30.94 -14.08 -2.49
N SER A 544 31.74 -13.03 -2.65
CA SER A 544 31.28 -11.67 -2.94
C SER A 544 30.58 -11.67 -4.30
N TYR A 545 29.30 -11.31 -4.34
CA TYR A 545 28.66 -10.92 -5.60
C TYR A 545 28.86 -9.42 -5.78
N SER A 546 30.02 -9.03 -6.29
CA SER A 546 30.13 -7.76 -7.01
C SER A 546 29.37 -7.95 -8.32
N CYS A 547 28.13 -7.47 -8.37
CA CYS A 547 27.42 -7.33 -9.64
C CYS A 547 28.02 -6.14 -10.39
N SER A 548 29.18 -6.38 -11.01
CA SER A 548 29.63 -5.61 -12.16
C SER A 548 29.11 -6.37 -13.38
N ILE A 549 28.00 -5.91 -13.95
CA ILE A 549 27.56 -6.34 -15.28
C ILE A 549 27.65 -5.10 -16.15
N GLN A 550 28.50 -5.19 -17.18
CA GLN A 550 28.66 -4.19 -18.24
C GLN A 550 27.38 -4.02 -19.04
#